data_AF-A0A418QMN9-F1
#
_entry.id   AF-A0A418QMN9-F1
#
_cell.length_a   1.000
_cell.length_b   1.000
_cell.length_c   1.000
_cell.angle_alpha   90.00
_cell.angle_beta   90.00
_cell.angle_gamma   90.00
#
_symmetry.space_group_name_H-M   'P 1'
#
loop_
_entity.id
_entity.type
_entity.pdbx_description
1 polymer ?
#
loop_
_entity_poly.entity_id
_entity_poly.type
_entity_poly.pdbx_seq_one_letter_code
_entity_poly.pdbx_strand_id
1 'polypeptide(L)'
;MNTKTEIDKLTSQVCELLDLTLSEVVEAQVDLALDYFQGLVERGWLESKDDAQLMGQLPEFWGWWRQRWANHDRQLLAEVSRLTVLEWKRSGLSLMPLYRHSCRRLNDPYTFPNDVIMAAFRAEKRKQNTLFNSLKNLFHA
;
A
#
# COMPACT_ATOMS: atom_id res chain seq x y z
N MET A 1 10.84 5.49 12.65
CA MET A 1 10.62 4.76 11.38
C MET A 1 10.96 3.30 11.64
N ASN A 2 10.10 2.35 11.25
CA ASN A 2 10.32 0.93 11.54
C ASN A 2 11.47 0.39 10.68
N THR A 3 12.33 -0.43 11.23
CA THR A 3 13.34 -1.17 10.46
C THR A 3 12.68 -2.29 9.65
N LYS A 4 13.34 -2.77 8.59
CA LYS A 4 12.82 -3.91 7.79
C LYS A 4 12.45 -5.10 8.68
N THR A 5 13.34 -5.47 9.60
CA THR A 5 13.13 -6.57 10.55
C THR A 5 11.91 -6.35 11.45
N GLU A 6 11.66 -5.12 11.89
CA GLU A 6 10.47 -4.81 12.70
C GLU A 6 9.18 -4.95 11.90
N ILE A 7 9.18 -4.51 10.63
CA ILE A 7 8.03 -4.68 9.74
C ILE A 7 7.75 -6.18 9.55
N ASP A 8 8.77 -6.95 9.17
CA ASP A 8 8.65 -8.38 8.92
C ASP A 8 8.14 -9.13 10.17
N LYS A 9 8.60 -8.72 11.37
CA LYS A 9 8.12 -9.25 12.64
C LYS A 9 6.65 -8.91 12.90
N LEU A 10 6.23 -7.68 12.67
CA LEU A 10 4.84 -7.25 12.86
C LEU A 10 3.90 -8.00 11.91
N THR A 11 4.25 -8.10 10.63
CA THR A 11 3.49 -8.87 9.65
C THR A 11 3.36 -10.33 10.08
N SER A 12 4.44 -10.95 10.55
CA SER A 12 4.42 -12.35 11.03
C SER A 12 3.49 -12.52 12.24
N GLN A 13 3.49 -11.58 13.18
CA GLN A 13 2.60 -11.61 14.33
C GLN A 13 1.12 -11.45 13.93
N VAL A 14 0.83 -10.63 12.90
CA VAL A 14 -0.52 -10.51 12.35
C VAL A 14 -0.95 -11.82 11.68
N CYS A 15 -0.08 -12.42 10.88
CA CYS A 15 -0.31 -13.74 10.28
C CYS A 15 -0.66 -14.78 11.35
N GLU A 16 0.12 -14.85 12.44
CA GLU A 16 -0.14 -15.76 13.55
C GLU A 16 -1.46 -15.46 14.27
N LEU A 17 -1.73 -14.17 14.56
CA LEU A 17 -2.95 -13.77 15.25
C LEU A 17 -4.18 -14.13 14.43
N LEU A 18 -4.17 -13.84 13.13
CA LEU A 18 -5.31 -13.98 12.23
C LEU A 18 -5.33 -15.29 11.44
N ASP A 19 -4.40 -16.21 11.69
CA ASP A 19 -4.31 -17.48 10.95
C ASP A 19 -4.22 -17.30 9.44
N LEU A 20 -3.50 -16.25 9.02
CA LEU A 20 -3.31 -15.90 7.62
C LEU A 20 -1.91 -16.29 7.19
N THR A 21 -1.77 -16.65 5.92
CA THR A 21 -0.46 -16.81 5.30
C THR A 21 0.17 -15.45 4.98
N LEU A 22 1.50 -15.43 4.86
CA LEU A 22 2.19 -14.22 4.41
C LEU A 22 1.74 -13.78 3.01
N SER A 23 1.44 -14.73 2.11
CA SER A 23 0.96 -14.41 0.75
C SER A 23 -0.36 -13.67 0.81
N GLU A 24 -1.32 -14.19 1.57
CA GLU A 24 -2.64 -13.58 1.77
C GLU A 24 -2.55 -12.16 2.32
N VAL A 25 -1.67 -11.93 3.30
CA VAL A 25 -1.44 -10.59 3.84
C VAL A 25 -0.82 -9.68 2.79
N VAL A 26 0.26 -10.10 2.12
CA VAL A 26 0.95 -9.29 1.10
C VAL A 26 0.03 -8.94 -0.07
N GLU A 27 -0.78 -9.90 -0.55
CA GLU A 27 -1.78 -9.67 -1.59
C GLU A 27 -2.78 -8.60 -1.16
N ALA A 28 -3.31 -8.67 0.06
CA ALA A 28 -4.20 -7.63 0.57
C ALA A 28 -3.51 -6.25 0.68
N GLN A 29 -2.22 -6.20 1.05
CA GLN A 29 -1.46 -4.96 1.11
C GLN A 29 -1.25 -4.33 -0.28
N VAL A 30 -1.09 -5.15 -1.31
CA VAL A 30 -0.94 -4.70 -2.71
C VAL A 30 -2.30 -4.27 -3.27
N ASP A 31 -3.35 -5.07 -3.10
CA ASP A 31 -4.72 -4.73 -3.52
C ASP A 31 -5.14 -3.36 -2.98
N LEU A 32 -4.91 -3.12 -1.68
CA LEU A 32 -5.23 -1.84 -1.06
C LEU A 32 -4.34 -0.68 -1.52
N ALA A 33 -3.12 -0.95 -1.99
CA ALA A 33 -2.29 0.07 -2.63
C ALA A 33 -2.88 0.51 -3.97
N LEU A 34 -3.43 -0.45 -4.74
CA LEU A 34 -4.11 -0.17 -6.01
C LEU A 34 -5.38 0.65 -5.79
N ASP A 35 -6.19 0.27 -4.78
CA ASP A 35 -7.36 1.05 -4.39
C ASP A 35 -6.98 2.48 -3.96
N TYR A 36 -5.86 2.61 -3.23
CA TYR A 36 -5.32 3.90 -2.83
C TYR A 36 -4.91 4.76 -4.03
N PHE A 37 -4.22 4.19 -5.02
CA PHE A 37 -3.89 4.90 -6.25
C PHE A 37 -5.12 5.33 -7.03
N GLN A 38 -6.13 4.47 -7.13
CA GLN A 38 -7.40 4.84 -7.75
C GLN A 38 -8.04 6.03 -7.03
N GLY A 39 -8.06 6.02 -5.70
CA GLY A 39 -8.54 7.14 -4.90
C GLY A 39 -7.78 8.45 -5.14
N LEU A 40 -6.46 8.39 -5.38
CA LEU A 40 -5.67 9.56 -5.75
C LEU A 40 -6.06 10.13 -7.13
N VAL A 41 -6.34 9.27 -8.10
CA VAL A 41 -6.79 9.69 -9.44
C VAL A 41 -8.18 10.31 -9.37
N GLU A 42 -9.14 9.64 -8.73
CA GLU A 42 -10.54 10.11 -8.62
C GLU A 42 -10.66 11.49 -7.95
N ARG A 43 -9.68 11.85 -7.13
CA ARG A 43 -9.62 13.12 -6.39
C ARG A 43 -8.77 14.19 -7.07
N GLY A 44 -8.18 13.88 -8.22
CA GLY A 44 -7.35 14.81 -8.98
C GLY A 44 -5.94 15.04 -8.40
N TRP A 45 -5.47 14.18 -7.50
CA TRP A 45 -4.08 14.22 -7.02
C TRP A 45 -3.10 13.66 -8.04
N LEU A 46 -3.55 12.66 -8.80
CA LEU A 46 -2.86 12.12 -9.97
C LEU A 46 -3.74 12.43 -11.19
N GLU A 47 -3.11 12.80 -12.31
CA GLU A 47 -3.85 13.26 -13.48
C GLU A 47 -4.49 12.10 -14.26
N SER A 48 -3.95 10.89 -14.11
CA SER A 48 -4.35 9.73 -14.91
C SER A 48 -4.02 8.40 -14.24
N LYS A 49 -4.51 7.31 -14.83
CA LYS A 49 -4.10 5.95 -14.46
C LYS A 49 -2.62 5.67 -14.75
N ASP A 50 -2.05 6.33 -15.75
CA ASP A 50 -0.61 6.20 -16.06
C ASP A 50 0.24 6.83 -14.95
N ASP A 51 -0.20 7.96 -14.41
CA ASP A 51 0.42 8.58 -13.22
C ASP A 51 0.35 7.65 -12.00
N ALA A 52 -0.78 6.96 -11.81
CA ALA A 52 -0.91 5.93 -10.77
C ALA A 52 0.03 4.75 -10.99
N GLN A 53 0.15 4.26 -12.22
CA GLN A 53 1.10 3.19 -12.55
C GLN A 53 2.54 3.62 -12.30
N LEU A 54 2.89 4.85 -12.67
CA LEU A 54 4.20 5.42 -12.42
C LEU A 54 4.50 5.52 -10.92
N MET A 55 3.55 6.01 -10.13
CA MET A 55 3.67 6.03 -8.66
C MET A 55 3.90 4.62 -8.10
N GLY A 56 3.18 3.61 -8.61
CA GLY A 56 3.34 2.20 -8.26
C GLY A 56 4.69 1.58 -8.66
N GLN A 57 5.53 2.27 -9.42
CA GLN A 57 6.88 1.83 -9.75
C GLN A 57 7.95 2.43 -8.83
N LEU A 58 7.60 3.43 -8.01
CA LEU A 58 8.57 4.15 -7.19
C LEU A 58 8.92 3.35 -5.92
N PRO A 59 10.21 3.04 -5.68
CA PRO A 59 10.66 2.42 -4.43
C PRO A 59 10.31 3.24 -3.20
N GLU A 60 10.30 4.58 -3.32
CA GLU A 60 9.94 5.52 -2.27
C GLU A 60 8.50 5.32 -1.81
N PHE A 61 7.57 5.12 -2.76
CA PHE A 61 6.18 4.82 -2.45
C PHE A 61 6.08 3.52 -1.65
N TRP A 62 6.68 2.42 -2.14
CA TRP A 62 6.59 1.12 -1.46
C TRP A 62 7.34 1.08 -0.12
N GLY A 63 8.39 1.90 0.03
CA GLY A 63 9.04 2.12 1.31
C GLY A 63 8.08 2.77 2.32
N TRP A 64 7.42 3.85 1.92
CA TRP A 64 6.44 4.54 2.75
C TRP A 64 5.19 3.71 3.03
N TRP A 65 4.68 3.01 2.02
CA TRP A 65 3.50 2.15 2.12
C TRP A 65 3.71 1.06 3.17
N ARG A 66 4.87 0.38 3.14
CA ARG A 66 5.24 -0.61 4.16
C ARG A 66 5.34 -0.01 5.57
N GLN A 67 5.79 1.23 5.71
CA GLN A 67 5.81 1.91 7.02
C GLN A 67 4.40 2.18 7.55
N ARG A 68 3.47 2.60 6.68
CA ARG A 68 2.06 2.75 7.05
C ARG A 68 1.48 1.42 7.50
N TRP A 69 1.75 0.36 6.74
CA TRP A 69 1.33 -1.00 7.09
C TRP A 69 1.85 -1.46 8.43
N ALA A 70 3.15 -1.32 8.69
CA ALA A 70 3.72 -1.69 9.98
C ALA A 70 3.07 -0.93 11.16
N ASN A 71 2.72 0.35 10.96
CA ASN A 71 1.99 1.10 11.99
C ASN A 71 0.56 0.58 12.18
N HIS A 72 -0.11 0.18 11.10
CA HIS A 72 -1.42 -0.46 11.19
C HIS A 72 -1.36 -1.83 11.86
N ASP A 73 -0.43 -2.70 11.46
CA ASP A 73 -0.24 -4.02 12.04
C ASP A 73 0.02 -3.90 13.55
N ARG A 74 0.84 -2.93 13.96
CA ARG A 74 1.05 -2.62 15.38
C ARG A 74 -0.24 -2.23 16.11
N GLN A 75 -1.07 -1.38 15.50
CA GLN A 75 -2.36 -0.99 16.08
C GLN A 75 -3.33 -2.17 16.16
N LEU A 76 -3.43 -2.95 15.09
CA LEU A 76 -4.25 -4.15 15.02
C LEU A 76 -3.86 -5.16 16.11
N LEU A 77 -2.56 -5.41 16.28
CA LEU A 77 -2.05 -6.30 17.33
C LEU A 77 -2.34 -5.79 18.75
N ALA A 78 -2.49 -4.48 18.93
CA ALA A 78 -2.83 -3.87 20.22
C ALA A 78 -4.34 -3.88 20.50
N GLU A 79 -5.17 -3.73 19.47
CA GLU A 79 -6.63 -3.56 19.58
C GLU A 79 -7.40 -4.88 19.47
N VAL A 80 -6.94 -5.82 18.64
CA VAL A 80 -7.64 -7.08 18.39
C VAL A 80 -7.32 -8.09 19.48
N SER A 81 -8.31 -8.38 20.32
CA SER A 81 -8.16 -9.39 21.36
C SER A 81 -8.12 -10.81 20.77
N ARG A 82 -7.26 -11.68 21.33
CA ARG A 82 -7.21 -13.10 20.95
C ARG A 82 -8.56 -13.81 21.16
N LEU A 83 -9.35 -13.38 22.14
CA LEU A 83 -10.68 -13.94 22.41
C LEU A 83 -11.64 -13.67 21.24
N THR A 84 -11.66 -12.44 20.75
CA THR A 84 -12.47 -12.03 19.58
C THR A 84 -12.11 -12.86 18.35
N VAL A 85 -10.82 -13.08 18.12
CA VAL A 85 -10.38 -13.95 17.00
C VAL A 85 -10.86 -15.37 17.17
N LEU A 86 -10.77 -15.95 18.38
CA LEU A 86 -11.23 -17.31 18.66
C LEU A 86 -12.74 -17.48 18.44
N GLU A 87 -13.54 -16.49 18.83
CA GLU A 87 -15.00 -16.49 18.61
C GLU A 87 -15.33 -16.50 17.11
N TRP A 88 -14.60 -15.71 16.33
CA TRP A 88 -14.73 -15.70 14.88
C TRP A 88 -14.28 -17.00 14.23
N LYS A 89 -13.16 -17.59 14.67
CA LYS A 89 -12.73 -18.92 14.21
C LYS A 89 -13.79 -20.00 14.49
N ARG A 90 -14.43 -19.96 15.66
CA ARG A 90 -15.54 -20.88 16.01
C ARG A 90 -16.74 -20.75 15.08
N SER A 91 -16.93 -19.59 14.46
CA SER A 91 -18.00 -19.35 13.48
C SER A 91 -17.67 -19.94 12.10
N GLY A 92 -16.47 -20.48 11.89
CA GLY A 92 -16.03 -21.11 10.63
C GLY A 92 -15.79 -20.12 9.49
N LEU A 93 -15.72 -18.82 9.77
CA LEU A 93 -15.51 -17.78 8.77
C LEU A 93 -14.02 -17.53 8.57
N SER A 94 -13.63 -17.19 7.33
CA SER A 94 -12.28 -16.67 7.05
C SER A 94 -12.04 -15.39 7.85
N LEU A 95 -10.81 -15.22 8.35
CA LEU A 95 -10.38 -14.02 9.06
C LEU A 95 -9.88 -12.91 8.12
N MET A 96 -9.68 -13.23 6.83
CA MET A 96 -9.26 -12.26 5.80
C MET A 96 -10.22 -11.07 5.65
N PRO A 97 -11.56 -11.23 5.68
CA PRO A 97 -12.49 -10.10 5.70
C PRO A 97 -12.29 -9.13 6.88
N LEU A 98 -11.93 -9.60 8.09
CA LEU A 98 -11.60 -8.69 9.21
C LEU A 98 -10.31 -7.97 8.97
N TYR A 99 -9.30 -8.68 8.47
CA TYR A 99 -8.06 -8.04 8.09
C TYR A 99 -8.33 -6.95 7.05
N ARG A 100 -8.98 -7.25 5.92
CA ARG A 100 -9.35 -6.23 4.93
C ARG A 100 -10.19 -5.09 5.52
N HIS A 101 -11.12 -5.39 6.42
CA HIS A 101 -11.96 -4.37 7.07
C HIS A 101 -11.14 -3.42 7.96
N SER A 102 -10.26 -3.94 8.81
CA SER A 102 -9.38 -3.12 9.65
C SER A 102 -8.48 -2.22 8.80
N CYS A 103 -8.08 -2.74 7.65
CA CYS A 103 -7.16 -2.08 6.74
C CYS A 103 -7.81 -0.99 5.88
N ARG A 104 -9.15 -0.90 5.81
CA ARG A 104 -9.82 0.17 5.03
C ARG A 104 -9.42 1.58 5.48
N ARG A 105 -9.04 1.76 6.74
CA ARG A 105 -8.55 3.05 7.27
C ARG A 105 -7.17 3.42 6.73
N LEU A 106 -6.38 2.45 6.25
CA LEU A 106 -5.11 2.74 5.55
C LEU A 106 -5.35 3.36 4.18
N ASN A 107 -6.47 3.03 3.55
CA ASN A 107 -6.95 3.67 2.34
C ASN A 107 -7.67 5.00 2.64
N ASP A 108 -7.36 5.66 3.77
CA ASP A 108 -7.86 7.01 4.03
C ASP A 108 -7.32 7.96 2.96
N PRO A 109 -8.19 8.46 2.08
CA PRO A 109 -7.79 9.26 0.93
C PRO A 109 -7.41 10.70 1.30
N TYR A 110 -7.49 11.08 2.59
CA TYR A 110 -6.89 12.32 3.10
C TYR A 110 -5.44 12.14 3.52
N THR A 111 -4.93 10.91 3.59
CA THR A 111 -3.50 10.71 3.78
C THR A 111 -2.80 10.72 2.43
N PHE A 112 -2.13 11.81 2.11
CA PHE A 112 -1.34 11.97 0.89
C PHE A 112 0.07 11.36 1.04
N PRO A 113 0.71 10.86 -0.04
CA PRO A 113 2.13 10.52 0.01
C PRO A 113 2.93 11.78 0.37
N ASN A 114 3.96 11.64 1.20
CA ASN A 114 4.72 12.82 1.62
C ASN A 114 5.45 13.51 0.45
N ASP A 115 5.96 14.72 0.70
CA ASP A 115 6.64 15.54 -0.32
C ASP A 115 7.82 14.84 -0.99
N VAL A 116 8.50 13.93 -0.29
CA VAL A 116 9.62 13.15 -0.84
C VAL A 116 9.13 12.22 -1.95
N ILE A 117 8.03 11.52 -1.71
CA ILE A 117 7.42 10.62 -2.70
C ILE A 117 6.92 11.42 -3.90
N MET A 118 6.28 12.56 -3.66
CA MET A 118 5.79 13.41 -4.74
C MET A 118 6.92 14.06 -5.55
N ALA A 119 8.04 14.40 -4.91
CA ALA A 119 9.22 14.89 -5.61
C ALA A 119 9.83 13.80 -6.52
N ALA A 120 9.94 12.56 -6.01
CA ALA A 120 10.40 11.41 -6.79
C ALA A 120 9.48 11.15 -7.99
N PHE A 121 8.17 11.16 -7.76
CA PHE A 121 7.15 11.02 -8.80
C PHE A 121 7.29 12.08 -9.90
N ARG A 122 7.38 13.36 -9.52
CA ARG A 122 7.55 14.46 -10.48
C ARG A 122 8.88 14.38 -11.23
N ALA A 123 9.93 13.86 -10.62
CA ALA A 123 11.22 13.65 -11.29
C ALA A 123 11.12 12.55 -12.34
N GLU A 124 10.53 11.40 -12.00
CA GLU A 124 10.38 10.29 -12.94
C GLU A 124 9.41 10.65 -14.08
N LYS A 125 8.30 11.35 -13.80
CA LYS A 125 7.36 11.84 -14.83
C LYS A 125 8.07 12.76 -15.84
N ARG A 126 8.92 13.68 -15.37
CA ARG A 126 9.72 14.56 -16.25
C ARG A 126 10.72 13.78 -17.11
N LYS A 127 11.34 12.75 -16.53
CA LYS A 127 12.29 11.89 -17.24
C LYS A 127 11.60 11.09 -18.37
N GLN A 128 10.45 10.49 -18.08
CA GLN A 128 9.66 9.76 -19.10
C GLN A 128 9.19 10.69 -20.23
N ASN A 129 8.71 11.88 -19.90
CA ASN A 129 8.31 12.88 -20.90
C ASN A 129 9.47 13.31 -21.80
N THR A 130 10.65 13.53 -21.22
CA THR A 130 11.86 13.87 -21.98
C THR A 130 12.25 12.74 -22.92
N LEU A 131 12.22 11.48 -22.44
CA LEU A 131 12.53 10.30 -23.24
C LEU A 131 11.55 10.14 -24.40
N PHE A 132 10.25 10.25 -24.13
CA PHE A 132 9.21 10.15 -25.15
C PHE A 132 9.38 11.23 -26.24
N ASN A 133 9.61 12.49 -25.83
CA ASN A 133 9.83 13.58 -26.79
C ASN A 133 11.10 13.36 -27.63
N SER A 134 12.16 12.83 -27.02
CA SER A 134 13.40 12.51 -27.72
C SER A 134 13.19 11.41 -28.77
N LEU A 135 12.48 10.33 -28.39
CA LEU A 135 12.11 9.25 -29.31
C LEU A 135 11.20 9.75 -30.43
N LYS A 136 10.20 10.56 -30.10
CA LYS A 136 9.31 11.18 -31.08
C LYS A 136 10.11 11.97 -32.12
N ASN A 137 11.06 12.79 -31.68
CA ASN A 137 11.89 13.56 -32.61
C ASN A 137 12.81 12.67 -33.47
N LEU A 138 13.26 11.53 -32.96
CA LEU A 138 14.08 10.57 -33.72
C LEU A 138 13.30 9.80 -34.79
N PHE A 139 12.01 9.51 -34.56
CA PHE A 139 11.17 8.76 -35.51
C PHE A 139 10.33 9.64 -36.44
N HIS A 140 10.28 10.95 -36.19
CA HIS A 140 9.61 11.93 -37.06
C HIS A 140 10.59 12.81 -37.86
N ALA A 141 11.90 12.55 -37.77
CA ALA A 141 12.95 13.09 -38.64
C ALA A 141 13.27 12.10 -39.77
#